data_AF-B3VUM4-F1
#
_entry.id   AF-B3VUM4-F1
#
_cell.length_a   1.000
_cell.length_b   1.000
_cell.length_c   1.000
_cell.angle_alpha   90.00
_cell.angle_beta   90.00
_cell.angle_gamma   90.00
#
_symmetry.space_group_name_H-M   'P 1'
#
loop_
_entity.id
_entity.type
_entity.pdbx_description
1 polymer ?
#
loop_
_entity_poly.entity_id
_entity_poly.type
_entity_poly.pdbx_seq_one_letter_code
_entity_poly.pdbx_strand_id
1 'polypeptide(L)'
;MFYFCSMSFDSPNTWPKPPAALPHAMLELPPNGARVTVAGLVLVRQRPGTANGVIFITLEDETGVCNVIVWRKLYEQYRRAVIAGRMLRITGRIQREGAVCHVIAEHVEDISFMLDDLLLPEASRATEQP
;
A
#
# COMPACT_ATOMS: atom_id res chain seq x y z
N MET A 1 22.79 -1.09 -39.78
CA MET A 1 22.76 -1.40 -38.33
C MET A 1 22.56 -0.11 -37.57
N PHE A 2 21.30 0.32 -37.40
CA PHE A 2 20.94 1.38 -36.46
C PHE A 2 19.58 0.98 -35.88
N TYR A 3 19.61 0.47 -34.65
CA TYR A 3 18.42 0.23 -33.85
C TYR A 3 17.84 1.60 -33.50
N PHE A 4 16.75 1.98 -34.15
CA PHE A 4 15.88 3.05 -33.65
C PHE A 4 15.19 2.49 -32.40
N CYS A 5 15.79 2.72 -31.22
CA CYS A 5 15.14 2.49 -29.95
C CYS A 5 14.03 3.54 -29.83
N SER A 6 12.79 3.10 -30.10
CA SER A 6 11.58 3.86 -29.88
C SER A 6 11.45 4.16 -28.38
N MET A 7 11.96 5.31 -27.95
CA MET A 7 11.53 5.96 -26.71
C MET A 7 10.02 6.18 -26.80
N SER A 8 9.27 5.29 -26.17
CA SER A 8 7.81 5.44 -26.03
C SER A 8 7.59 6.45 -24.92
N PHE A 9 7.39 7.71 -25.32
CA PHE A 9 6.90 8.79 -24.46
C PHE A 9 5.46 8.46 -24.00
N ASP A 10 5.26 8.55 -22.68
CA ASP A 10 4.01 8.71 -21.94
C ASP A 10 2.71 8.10 -22.52
N SER A 11 2.34 6.94 -21.97
CA SER A 11 0.93 6.54 -21.98
C SER A 11 0.18 7.32 -20.88
N PRO A 12 -0.89 8.07 -21.18
CA PRO A 12 -1.63 8.92 -20.24
C PRO A 12 -2.40 8.14 -19.14
N ASN A 13 -2.18 6.83 -19.03
CA ASN A 13 -2.84 5.90 -18.12
C ASN A 13 -1.83 5.05 -17.33
N THR A 14 -0.68 5.61 -16.99
CA THR A 14 0.35 4.88 -16.24
C THR A 14 0.25 5.21 -14.75
N TRP A 15 0.11 4.17 -13.93
CA TRP A 15 0.14 4.28 -12.46
C TRP A 15 1.32 3.47 -11.89
N PRO A 16 1.85 3.85 -10.71
CA PRO A 16 2.87 3.09 -10.00
C PRO A 16 2.51 1.59 -9.87
N LYS A 17 3.44 0.73 -10.28
CA LYS A 17 3.29 -0.74 -10.16
C LYS A 17 4.11 -1.25 -8.97
N PRO A 18 3.70 -2.35 -8.33
CA PRO A 18 4.52 -3.00 -7.30
C PRO A 18 5.97 -3.18 -7.76
N PRO A 19 6.97 -2.85 -6.92
CA PRO A 19 6.86 -2.53 -5.50
C PRO A 19 6.58 -1.05 -5.17
N ALA A 20 6.45 -0.17 -6.16
CA ALA A 20 6.19 1.24 -5.94
C ALA A 20 4.75 1.45 -5.41
N ALA A 21 4.63 2.26 -4.35
CA ALA A 21 3.34 2.58 -3.76
C ALA A 21 2.54 3.52 -4.66
N LEU A 22 1.26 3.19 -4.83
CA LEU A 22 0.24 3.97 -5.51
C LEU A 22 -0.41 4.90 -4.48
N PRO A 23 -0.34 6.23 -4.65
CA PRO A 23 -1.04 7.18 -3.79
C PRO A 23 -2.56 6.98 -3.85
N HIS A 24 -3.26 7.27 -2.75
CA HIS A 24 -4.71 7.16 -2.68
C HIS A 24 -5.42 7.91 -3.82
N ALA A 25 -5.00 9.15 -4.13
CA ALA A 25 -5.58 9.96 -5.21
C ALA A 25 -5.52 9.29 -6.60
N MET A 26 -4.69 8.27 -6.79
CA MET A 26 -4.56 7.53 -8.05
C MET A 26 -5.24 6.16 -8.03
N LEU A 27 -5.95 5.77 -6.95
CA LEU A 27 -6.62 4.46 -6.87
C LEU A 27 -7.71 4.25 -7.91
N GLU A 28 -8.19 5.31 -8.56
CA GLU A 28 -9.15 5.22 -9.65
C GLU A 28 -8.53 4.75 -10.96
N LEU A 29 -7.23 4.95 -11.17
CA LEU A 29 -6.54 4.64 -12.44
C LEU A 29 -6.43 3.13 -12.74
N PRO A 30 -6.01 2.26 -11.80
CA PRO A 30 -5.87 0.83 -12.08
C PRO A 30 -7.23 0.17 -12.32
N PRO A 31 -7.42 -0.72 -13.31
CA PRO A 31 -8.67 -1.43 -13.49
C PRO A 31 -8.96 -2.39 -12.32
N ASN A 32 -10.21 -2.86 -12.21
CA ASN A 32 -10.58 -3.83 -11.18
C ASN A 32 -9.74 -5.11 -11.31
N GLY A 33 -9.28 -5.67 -10.19
CA GLY A 33 -8.38 -6.83 -10.15
C GLY A 33 -6.90 -6.51 -10.42
N ALA A 34 -6.56 -5.26 -10.77
CA ALA A 34 -5.17 -4.85 -10.95
C ALA A 34 -4.39 -4.99 -9.65
N ARG A 35 -3.15 -5.46 -9.77
CA ARG A 35 -2.22 -5.58 -8.65
C ARG A 35 -1.54 -4.24 -8.39
N VAL A 36 -1.60 -3.77 -7.15
CA VAL A 36 -1.07 -2.48 -6.70
C VAL A 36 -0.34 -2.66 -5.38
N THR A 37 0.54 -1.72 -5.06
CA THR A 37 1.09 -1.56 -3.72
C THR A 37 0.56 -0.24 -3.18
N VAL A 38 0.11 -0.20 -1.94
CA VAL A 38 -0.27 1.03 -1.21
C VAL A 38 0.58 1.10 0.05
N ALA A 39 0.86 2.30 0.54
CA ALA A 39 1.55 2.49 1.80
C ALA A 39 0.92 3.65 2.56
N GLY A 40 0.83 3.53 3.88
CA GLY A 40 0.23 4.58 4.69
C GLY A 40 0.22 4.27 6.18
N LEU A 41 -0.15 5.28 6.97
CA LEU A 41 -0.39 5.18 8.40
C LEU A 41 -1.64 4.35 8.65
N VAL A 42 -1.59 3.48 9.65
CA VAL A 42 -2.78 2.70 10.01
C VAL A 42 -3.68 3.51 10.93
N LEU A 43 -4.83 3.92 10.42
CA LEU A 43 -5.83 4.66 11.21
C LEU A 43 -6.71 3.73 12.03
N VAL A 44 -7.28 2.70 11.39
CA VAL A 44 -8.32 1.86 11.97
C VAL A 44 -8.11 0.40 11.61
N ARG A 45 -8.39 -0.49 12.56
CA ARG A 45 -8.49 -1.94 12.36
C ARG A 45 -9.85 -2.42 12.85
N GLN A 46 -10.62 -3.06 11.99
CA GLN A 46 -11.89 -3.65 12.37
C GLN A 46 -11.88 -5.15 12.08
N ARG A 47 -12.39 -5.92 13.04
CA ARG A 47 -12.62 -7.36 12.89
C ARG A 47 -14.05 -7.67 13.31
N PRO A 48 -15.03 -7.51 12.41
CA PRO A 48 -16.42 -7.79 12.72
C PRO A 48 -16.58 -9.26 13.15
N GLY A 49 -17.32 -9.52 14.23
CA GLY A 49 -17.51 -10.88 14.75
C GLY A 49 -18.16 -11.84 13.76
N THR A 50 -18.89 -11.32 12.78
CA THR A 50 -19.63 -12.07 11.75
C THR A 50 -18.85 -12.29 10.44
N ALA A 51 -17.70 -11.64 10.25
CA ALA A 51 -17.01 -11.60 8.96
C ALA A 51 -16.01 -12.76 8.75
N ASN A 52 -16.27 -13.96 9.26
CA ASN A 52 -15.44 -15.17 9.05
C ASN A 52 -13.91 -14.98 9.24
N GLY A 53 -13.50 -14.08 10.13
CA GLY A 53 -12.08 -13.79 10.39
C GLY A 53 -11.41 -12.82 9.41
N VAL A 54 -12.19 -12.07 8.62
CA VAL A 54 -11.71 -10.91 7.83
C VAL A 54 -11.36 -9.76 8.76
N ILE A 55 -10.27 -9.06 8.41
CA ILE A 55 -9.85 -7.81 9.05
C ILE A 55 -9.89 -6.71 7.99
N PHE A 56 -10.47 -5.58 8.37
CA PHE A 56 -10.44 -4.35 7.59
C PHE A 56 -9.41 -3.42 8.19
N ILE A 57 -8.53 -2.87 7.36
CA ILE A 57 -7.52 -1.88 7.76
C ILE A 57 -7.75 -0.62 6.92
N THR A 58 -7.83 0.53 7.57
CA THR A 58 -7.82 1.82 6.87
C THR A 58 -6.41 2.39 6.95
N LEU A 59 -5.77 2.55 5.79
CA LEU A 59 -4.50 3.23 5.62
C LEU A 59 -4.75 4.68 5.21
N GLU A 60 -3.91 5.60 5.66
CA GLU A 60 -3.94 6.99 5.26
C GLU A 60 -2.59 7.45 4.73
N ASP A 61 -2.64 8.21 3.65
CA ASP A 61 -1.56 9.02 3.11
C ASP A 61 -2.07 10.46 2.96
N GLU A 62 -1.19 11.39 2.58
CA GLU A 62 -1.52 12.81 2.43
C GLU A 62 -2.61 13.09 1.39
N THR A 63 -2.92 12.11 0.53
CA THR A 63 -3.91 12.23 -0.55
C THR A 63 -5.26 11.59 -0.21
N GLY A 64 -5.36 10.81 0.88
CA GLY A 64 -6.61 10.28 1.41
C GLY A 64 -6.49 8.91 2.07
N VAL A 65 -7.60 8.15 2.09
CA VAL A 65 -7.70 6.89 2.86
C VAL A 65 -7.95 5.65 1.99
N CYS A 66 -7.08 4.66 2.07
CA CYS A 66 -7.23 3.38 1.40
C CYS A 66 -7.78 2.31 2.34
N ASN A 67 -8.91 1.69 1.97
CA ASN A 67 -9.47 0.56 2.70
C ASN A 67 -8.88 -0.76 2.20
N VAL A 68 -8.29 -1.52 3.11
CA VAL A 68 -7.64 -2.80 2.83
C VAL A 68 -8.39 -3.92 3.51
N ILE A 69 -8.62 -5.01 2.77
CA ILE A 69 -9.24 -6.24 3.28
C ILE A 69 -8.15 -7.30 3.42
N VAL A 70 -8.01 -7.83 4.63
CA VAL A 70 -7.07 -8.88 4.99
C VAL A 70 -7.85 -10.13 5.37
N TRP A 71 -7.78 -11.16 4.53
CA TRP A 71 -8.40 -12.44 4.81
C TRP A 71 -7.67 -13.20 5.92
N ARG A 72 -8.41 -14.05 6.64
CA ARG A 72 -7.90 -14.82 7.79
C ARG A 72 -6.56 -15.51 7.52
N LYS A 73 -6.41 -16.19 6.38
CA LYS A 73 -5.17 -16.89 6.00
C LYS A 73 -3.98 -15.95 5.93
N LEU A 74 -4.17 -14.76 5.35
CA LEU A 74 -3.10 -13.77 5.22
C LEU A 74 -2.79 -13.12 6.58
N TYR A 75 -3.82 -12.83 7.37
CA TYR A 75 -3.65 -12.36 8.74
C TYR A 75 -2.83 -13.34 9.59
N GLU A 76 -3.11 -14.64 9.51
CA GLU A 76 -2.36 -15.66 10.25
C GLU A 76 -0.88 -15.67 9.85
N GLN A 77 -0.57 -15.46 8.56
CA GLN A 77 0.79 -15.35 8.06
C GLN A 77 1.51 -14.05 8.48
N TYR A 78 0.82 -12.91 8.42
CA TYR A 78 1.38 -11.58 8.68
C TYR A 78 0.93 -10.98 10.02
N ARG A 79 0.66 -11.84 11.01
CA ARG A 79 -0.03 -11.47 12.27
C ARG A 79 0.61 -10.28 12.98
N ARG A 80 1.95 -10.27 13.10
CA ARG A 80 2.67 -9.19 13.79
C ARG A 80 2.46 -7.84 13.11
N ALA A 81 2.66 -7.78 11.79
CA ALA A 81 2.49 -6.56 11.01
C ALA A 81 1.04 -6.07 11.08
N VAL A 82 0.07 -6.97 10.88
CA VAL A 82 -1.36 -6.61 10.89
C VAL A 82 -1.82 -6.10 12.26
N ILE A 83 -1.33 -6.64 13.37
CA ILE A 83 -1.75 -6.19 14.72
C ILE A 83 -1.03 -4.92 15.14
N ALA A 84 0.29 -4.86 14.98
CA ALA A 84 1.14 -3.88 15.65
C ALA A 84 1.69 -2.77 14.74
N GLY A 85 1.71 -2.95 13.42
CA GLY A 85 2.35 -2.02 12.50
C GLY A 85 1.67 -0.64 12.50
N ARG A 86 2.41 0.42 12.79
CA ARG A 86 1.89 1.80 12.74
C ARG A 86 1.85 2.35 11.31
N MET A 87 2.77 1.88 10.47
CA MET A 87 2.81 2.17 9.03
C MET A 87 2.97 0.86 8.27
N LEU A 88 2.14 0.66 7.25
CA LEU A 88 2.13 -0.58 6.48
C LEU A 88 2.35 -0.28 5.00
N ARG A 89 3.14 -1.13 4.33
CA ARG A 89 3.14 -1.28 2.88
C ARG A 89 2.40 -2.56 2.54
N ILE A 90 1.37 -2.46 1.71
CA ILE A 90 0.49 -3.57 1.36
C ILE A 90 0.46 -3.72 -0.14
N THR A 91 0.85 -4.90 -0.63
CA THR A 91 0.64 -5.27 -2.02
C THR A 91 -0.59 -6.15 -2.10
N GLY A 92 -1.48 -5.84 -3.05
CA GLY A 92 -2.77 -6.49 -3.17
C GLY A 92 -3.45 -6.20 -4.50
N ARG A 93 -4.74 -6.53 -4.59
CA ARG A 93 -5.55 -6.30 -5.79
C ARG A 93 -6.67 -5.32 -5.53
N ILE A 94 -6.91 -4.43 -6.49
CA ILE A 94 -8.07 -3.55 -6.44
C ILE A 94 -9.35 -4.37 -6.55
N GLN A 95 -10.31 -4.11 -5.68
CA GLN A 95 -11.68 -4.59 -5.75
C GLN A 95 -12.63 -3.40 -5.67
N ARG A 96 -13.50 -3.25 -6.66
CA ARG A 96 -14.52 -2.20 -6.69
C ARG A 96 -15.90 -2.78 -6.45
N GLU A 97 -16.66 -2.13 -5.57
CA GLU A 97 -18.06 -2.43 -5.29
C GLU A 97 -18.85 -1.11 -5.28
N GLY A 98 -19.57 -0.85 -6.38
CA GLY A 98 -20.19 0.46 -6.61
C GLY A 98 -19.16 1.59 -6.61
N ALA A 99 -19.34 2.57 -5.74
CA ALA A 99 -18.43 3.71 -5.57
C ALA A 99 -17.25 3.43 -4.62
N VAL A 100 -17.22 2.27 -3.96
CA VAL A 100 -16.20 1.96 -2.95
C VAL A 100 -15.06 1.15 -3.59
N CYS A 101 -13.83 1.58 -3.32
CA CYS A 101 -12.62 0.88 -3.74
C CYS A 101 -11.92 0.28 -2.51
N HIS A 102 -11.59 -1.02 -2.61
CA HIS A 102 -10.83 -1.77 -1.62
C HIS A 102 -9.55 -2.33 -2.24
N VAL A 103 -8.52 -2.55 -1.42
CA VAL A 103 -7.36 -3.37 -1.77
C VAL A 103 -7.46 -4.70 -1.02
N ILE A 104 -7.60 -5.80 -1.76
CA ILE A 104 -7.51 -7.15 -1.20
C ILE A 104 -6.03 -7.48 -1.02
N ALA A 105 -5.58 -7.58 0.22
CA ALA A 105 -4.19 -7.80 0.52
C ALA A 105 -3.71 -9.17 0.03
N GLU A 106 -2.48 -9.21 -0.49
CA GLU A 106 -1.74 -10.42 -0.85
C GLU A 106 -0.39 -10.50 -0.10
N HIS A 107 0.18 -9.35 0.25
CA HIS A 107 1.44 -9.20 0.98
C HIS A 107 1.36 -7.98 1.91
N VAL A 108 1.84 -8.13 3.14
CA VAL A 108 1.82 -7.07 4.16
C VAL A 108 3.21 -6.91 4.75
N GLU A 109 3.71 -5.69 4.74
CA GLU A 109 5.01 -5.32 5.28
C GLU A 109 4.83 -4.25 6.34
N ASP A 110 5.44 -4.46 7.50
CA ASP A 110 5.54 -3.47 8.55
C ASP A 110 6.73 -2.56 8.27
N ILE A 111 6.44 -1.31 7.89
CA ILE A 111 7.43 -0.28 7.60
C ILE A 111 7.48 0.79 8.70
N SER A 112 7.01 0.46 9.91
CA SER A 112 6.96 1.40 11.03
C SER A 112 8.33 1.95 11.42
N PHE A 113 9.43 1.26 11.09
CA PHE A 113 10.78 1.76 11.30
C PHE A 113 11.04 3.10 10.58
N MET A 114 10.38 3.33 9.44
CA MET A 114 10.49 4.61 8.72
C MET A 114 9.94 5.79 9.52
N LEU A 115 8.99 5.53 10.43
CA LEU A 115 8.50 6.56 11.35
C LEU A 115 9.51 6.83 12.47
N ASP A 116 10.24 5.81 12.90
CA ASP A 116 11.26 5.95 13.94
C ASP A 116 12.44 6.77 13.42
N ASP A 117 12.78 6.62 12.13
CA ASP A 117 13.80 7.42 11.45
C ASP A 117 13.47 8.92 11.44
N LEU A 118 12.18 9.29 11.42
CA LEU A 118 11.74 10.70 11.50
C LEU A 118 12.05 11.33 12.86
N LEU A 119 12.12 10.53 13.92
CA LEU A 119 12.38 10.98 15.29
C LEU A 119 13.88 11.09 15.61
N LEU A 120 14.75 10.56 14.75
CA LEU A 120 16.20 10.68 14.91
C LEU A 120 16.65 12.15 14.70
N PRO A 121 17.51 12.71 15.56
CA PRO A 121 18.06 14.05 15.39
C PRO A 121 18.79 14.20 14.04
N GLU A 122 18.63 15.33 13.36
CA GLU A 122 19.21 15.57 12.01
C GLU A 122 20.73 15.34 11.92
N ALA A 123 21.46 15.46 13.04
CA ALA A 123 22.90 15.22 13.12
C ALA A 123 23.33 13.79 12.72
N SER A 124 22.42 12.81 12.67
CA SER A 124 22.72 11.46 12.18
C SER A 124 22.39 11.22 10.70
N ARG A 125 21.72 12.16 10.01
CA ARG A 125 21.29 12.01 8.61
C ARG A 125 22.32 12.47 7.57
N ALA A 126 23.36 13.20 8.00
CA ALA A 126 24.33 13.84 7.11
C ALA A 126 25.50 12.94 6.65
N THR A 127 25.55 11.67 7.06
CA THR A 127 26.71 10.79 6.76
C THR A 127 26.51 9.93 5.50
N GLU A 128 25.32 9.88 4.90
CA GLU A 128 25.06 8.99 3.76
C GLU A 128 24.30 9.69 2.63
N GLN A 129 25.00 10.59 1.92
CA GLN A 129 24.70 10.85 0.51
C GLN A 129 26.03 11.13 -0.21
N PRO A 130 26.47 10.25 -1.14
CA PRO A 130 27.67 10.47 -1.95
C PRO A 130 27.48 11.60 -2.98
#